data_AF-A0A7S3X0B5-F1
#
_entry.id   AF-A0A7S3X0B5-F1
#
_cell.length_a   1.000
_cell.length_b   1.000
_cell.length_c   1.000
_cell.angle_alpha   90.00
_cell.angle_beta   90.00
_cell.angle_gamma   90.00
#
_symmetry.space_group_name_H-M   'P 1'
#
loop_
_entity.id
_entity.type
_entity.pdbx_description
1 polymer ?
#
loop_
_entity_poly.entity_id
_entity_poly.type
_entity_poly.pdbx_seq_one_letter_code
_entity_poly.pdbx_strand_id
1 'polypeptide(L)'
;MDGGVIMLAISLAVNILVLVPVCVNLARSTLRMSKVFGPRSPARDILFCVYMAILVASILLLVMLRTGSRLLATHASGALLTVQIIYKLLSCVVVGGGVPDKLPFNPVVASNAAIAVLHLVSLIVCFVQ
;
A
#
# COMPACT_ATOMS: atom_id res chain seq x y z
N MET A 1 -15.06 15.42 -10.31
CA MET A 1 -14.95 14.59 -9.10
C MET A 1 -14.88 15.57 -7.96
N ASP A 2 -15.63 15.33 -6.90
CA ASP A 2 -15.50 16.01 -5.62
C ASP A 2 -14.10 15.80 -5.02
N GLY A 3 -13.68 16.69 -4.11
CA GLY A 3 -12.33 16.68 -3.53
C GLY A 3 -11.97 15.37 -2.85
N GLY A 4 -12.91 14.74 -2.13
CA GLY A 4 -12.72 13.46 -1.45
C GLY A 4 -12.41 12.32 -2.42
N VAL A 5 -13.22 12.18 -3.46
CA VAL A 5 -13.01 11.14 -4.50
C VAL A 5 -11.71 11.36 -5.29
N ILE A 6 -11.28 12.61 -5.49
CA ILE A 6 -9.96 12.90 -6.09
C ILE A 6 -8.84 12.38 -5.19
N MET A 7 -8.91 12.63 -3.89
CA MET A 7 -7.90 12.16 -2.93
C MET A 7 -7.82 10.63 -2.88
N LEU A 8 -8.95 9.93 -2.93
CA LEU A 8 -8.96 8.47 -3.04
C LEU A 8 -8.29 7.99 -4.33
N ALA A 9 -8.60 8.60 -5.47
CA ALA A 9 -7.96 8.25 -6.74
C ALA A 9 -6.44 8.46 -6.72
N ILE A 10 -5.97 9.55 -6.11
CA ILE A 10 -4.53 9.82 -5.90
C ILE A 10 -3.90 8.72 -5.03
N SER A 11 -4.53 8.37 -3.90
CA SER A 11 -4.05 7.31 -3.01
C SER A 11 -3.93 5.96 -3.73
N LEU A 12 -4.95 5.58 -4.51
CA LEU A 12 -4.92 4.34 -5.29
C LEU A 12 -3.82 4.38 -6.37
N ALA A 13 -3.67 5.50 -7.08
CA ALA A 13 -2.65 5.66 -8.11
C ALA A 13 -1.23 5.56 -7.52
N VAL A 14 -0.97 6.22 -6.38
CA VAL A 14 0.31 6.11 -5.67
C VAL A 14 0.57 4.66 -5.24
N ASN A 15 -0.46 3.97 -4.73
CA ASN A 15 -0.32 2.58 -4.33
C ASN A 15 0.05 1.69 -5.52
N ILE A 16 -0.57 1.89 -6.68
CA ILE A 16 -0.23 1.17 -7.93
C ILE A 16 1.21 1.47 -8.33
N LEU A 17 1.60 2.75 -8.37
CA LEU A 17 2.92 3.20 -8.80
C LEU A 17 4.05 2.61 -7.93
N VAL A 18 3.78 2.39 -6.64
CA VAL A 18 4.73 1.77 -5.71
C VAL A 18 4.67 0.24 -5.76
N LEU A 19 3.48 -0.36 -5.84
CA LEU A 19 3.34 -1.82 -5.81
C LEU A 19 3.81 -2.49 -7.10
N VAL A 20 3.63 -1.88 -8.27
CA VAL A 20 4.11 -2.43 -9.54
C VAL A 20 5.61 -2.77 -9.48
N PRO A 21 6.53 -1.83 -9.15
CA PRO A 21 7.94 -2.15 -9.06
C PRO A 21 8.25 -3.12 -7.90
N VAL A 22 7.55 -3.05 -6.77
CA VAL A 22 7.75 -3.99 -5.65
C VAL A 22 7.43 -5.42 -6.08
N CYS A 23 6.26 -5.65 -6.68
CA CYS A 23 5.83 -6.96 -7.16
C CYS A 23 6.75 -7.50 -8.25
N VAL A 24 7.14 -6.67 -9.23
CA VAL A 24 8.09 -7.08 -10.29
C VAL A 24 9.42 -7.53 -9.69
N ASN A 25 9.94 -6.80 -8.71
CA ASN A 25 11.21 -7.15 -8.08
C ASN A 25 11.11 -8.40 -7.20
N LEU A 26 10.02 -8.57 -6.45
CA LEU A 26 9.75 -9.77 -5.65
C LEU A 26 9.65 -11.03 -6.53
N ALA A 27 8.92 -10.94 -7.66
CA ALA A 27 8.81 -12.03 -8.62
C ALA A 27 10.17 -12.45 -9.20
N ARG A 28 11.03 -11.47 -9.52
CA ARG A 28 12.38 -11.71 -10.05
C ARG A 28 13.38 -12.24 -9.01
N SER A 29 13.04 -12.23 -7.72
CA SER A 29 13.87 -12.78 -6.63
C SER A 29 15.33 -12.27 -6.64
N THR A 30 15.54 -10.98 -6.92
CA THR A 30 16.90 -10.43 -7.05
C THR A 30 17.65 -10.42 -5.71
N LEU A 31 18.99 -10.43 -5.75
CA LEU A 31 19.83 -10.33 -4.54
C LEU A 31 19.52 -9.08 -3.70
N ARG A 32 19.13 -7.97 -4.33
CA ARG A 32 18.68 -6.75 -3.63
C ARG A 32 17.40 -6.99 -2.84
N MET A 33 16.44 -7.74 -3.39
CA MET A 33 15.23 -8.10 -2.66
C MET A 33 15.53 -9.01 -1.48
N SER A 34 16.50 -9.92 -1.60
CA SER A 34 16.92 -10.75 -0.48
C SER A 34 17.47 -9.95 0.70
N LYS A 35 18.12 -8.81 0.45
CA LYS A 35 18.61 -7.90 1.50
C LYS A 35 17.50 -7.12 2.21
N VAL A 36 16.39 -6.86 1.51
CA VAL A 36 15.31 -5.97 2.00
C VAL A 36 14.13 -6.76 2.58
N PHE A 37 13.77 -7.87 1.95
CA PHE A 37 12.62 -8.72 2.30
C PHE A 37 13.03 -10.10 2.83
N GLY A 38 14.33 -10.38 2.93
CA GLY A 38 14.84 -11.70 3.25
C GLY A 38 14.88 -12.65 2.05
N PRO A 39 15.54 -13.82 2.21
CA PRO A 39 15.67 -14.82 1.15
C PRO A 39 14.32 -15.32 0.67
N ARG A 40 14.28 -15.91 -0.53
CA ARG A 40 13.05 -16.51 -1.04
C ARG A 40 12.59 -17.62 -0.10
N SER A 41 11.35 -17.51 0.34
CA SER A 41 10.70 -18.41 1.28
C SER A 41 9.20 -18.41 1.03
N PRO A 42 8.46 -19.43 1.50
CA PRO A 42 7.01 -19.43 1.41
C PRO A 42 6.37 -18.16 2.00
N ALA A 43 6.90 -17.64 3.10
CA ALA A 43 6.42 -16.39 3.70
C ALA A 43 6.57 -15.17 2.77
N ARG A 44 7.70 -15.07 2.06
CA ARG A 44 7.92 -14.00 1.08
C ARG A 44 7.01 -14.13 -0.13
N ASP A 45 6.74 -15.36 -0.58
CA ASP A 45 5.85 -15.62 -1.71
C ASP A 45 4.37 -15.36 -1.32
N ILE A 46 3.97 -15.60 -0.07
CA ILE A 46 2.67 -15.16 0.48
C ILE A 46 2.57 -13.63 0.46
N LEU A 47 3.61 -12.92 0.92
CA LEU A 47 3.64 -11.45 0.89
C LEU A 47 3.48 -10.92 -0.54
N PHE A 48 4.14 -11.54 -1.51
CA PHE A 48 3.97 -11.21 -2.93
C PHE A 48 2.52 -11.39 -3.39
N CYS A 49 1.85 -12.49 -3.04
CA CYS A 49 0.45 -12.71 -3.37
C CYS A 49 -0.47 -11.63 -2.77
N VAL A 50 -0.24 -11.23 -1.51
CA VAL A 50 -1.00 -10.16 -0.85
C VAL A 50 -0.78 -8.82 -1.57
N TYR A 51 0.46 -8.48 -1.91
CA TYR A 51 0.76 -7.25 -2.66
C TYR A 51 0.16 -7.25 -4.06
N MET A 52 0.14 -8.39 -4.75
CA MET A 52 -0.55 -8.52 -6.02
C MET A 52 -2.06 -8.35 -5.89
N ALA A 53 -2.68 -8.91 -4.84
CA ALA A 53 -4.11 -8.73 -4.58
C ALA A 53 -4.46 -7.25 -4.32
N ILE A 54 -3.65 -6.56 -3.50
CA ILE A 54 -3.81 -5.12 -3.25
C ILE A 54 -3.63 -4.30 -4.53
N LEU A 55 -2.64 -4.64 -5.37
CA LEU A 55 -2.40 -3.98 -6.65
C LEU A 55 -3.61 -4.12 -7.58
N VAL A 56 -4.11 -5.35 -7.76
CA VAL A 56 -5.28 -5.61 -8.61
C VAL A 56 -6.52 -4.89 -8.07
N ALA A 57 -6.78 -4.98 -6.77
CA ALA A 57 -7.89 -4.26 -6.14
C ALA A 57 -7.76 -2.74 -6.34
N SER A 58 -6.55 -2.19 -6.23
CA SER A 58 -6.30 -0.76 -6.44
C SER A 58 -6.59 -0.33 -7.88
N ILE A 59 -6.20 -1.13 -8.87
CA ILE A 59 -6.48 -0.88 -10.30
C ILE A 59 -7.99 -0.93 -10.56
N LEU A 60 -8.65 -1.99 -10.09
CA LEU A 60 -10.09 -2.17 -10.29
C LEU A 60 -10.89 -1.02 -9.67
N LEU A 61 -10.58 -0.64 -8.44
CA LEU A 61 -11.25 0.47 -7.75
C LEU A 61 -10.99 1.80 -8.44
N LEU A 62 -9.76 2.05 -8.92
CA LEU A 62 -9.44 3.27 -9.66
C LEU A 62 -10.25 3.38 -10.95
N VAL A 63 -10.41 2.27 -11.69
CA VAL A 63 -11.27 2.20 -12.87
C VAL A 63 -12.73 2.43 -12.48
N MET A 64 -13.23 1.77 -11.43
CA MET A 64 -14.62 1.92 -10.97
C MET A 64 -14.95 3.33 -10.49
N LEU A 65 -14.02 4.06 -9.86
CA LEU A 65 -14.20 5.47 -9.50
C LEU A 65 -14.43 6.35 -10.74
N ARG A 66 -13.91 5.94 -11.90
CA ARG A 66 -14.05 6.67 -13.17
C ARG A 66 -15.28 6.24 -13.96
N THR A 67 -15.54 4.94 -14.07
CA THR A 67 -16.51 4.37 -15.04
C THR A 67 -17.69 3.64 -14.41
N GLY A 68 -17.64 3.33 -13.11
CA GLY A 68 -18.62 2.48 -12.43
C GLY A 68 -19.42 3.18 -11.32
N SER A 69 -20.00 2.38 -10.42
CA SER A 69 -20.70 2.87 -9.24
C SER A 69 -19.75 3.57 -8.29
N ARG A 70 -19.72 4.91 -8.35
CA ARG A 70 -18.86 5.74 -7.52
C ARG A 70 -19.07 5.51 -6.03
N LEU A 71 -20.31 5.30 -5.60
CA LEU A 71 -20.62 5.06 -4.19
C LEU A 71 -19.95 3.77 -3.68
N LEU A 72 -20.10 2.67 -4.42
CA LEU A 72 -19.48 1.39 -4.08
C LEU A 72 -17.95 1.50 -4.10
N ALA A 73 -17.39 2.10 -5.16
CA ALA A 73 -15.95 2.26 -5.32
C ALA A 73 -15.35 3.14 -4.21
N THR A 74 -16.06 4.18 -3.77
CA THR A 74 -15.63 5.06 -2.68
C THR A 74 -15.49 4.28 -1.37
N HIS A 75 -16.53 3.56 -0.96
CA HIS A 75 -16.52 2.79 0.29
C HIS A 75 -15.52 1.63 0.24
N ALA A 76 -15.45 0.90 -0.88
CA ALA A 76 -14.48 -0.17 -1.06
C ALA A 76 -13.02 0.35 -1.05
N SER A 77 -12.78 1.54 -1.63
CA SER A 77 -11.49 2.22 -1.51
C SER A 77 -11.20 2.59 -0.06
N GLY A 78 -12.20 3.12 0.66
CA GLY A 78 -12.08 3.41 2.08
C GLY A 78 -11.63 2.21 2.91
N ALA A 79 -12.27 1.06 2.70
CA ALA A 79 -11.92 -0.20 3.36
C ALA A 79 -10.50 -0.66 3.00
N LEU A 80 -10.16 -0.67 1.69
CA LEU A 80 -8.83 -1.07 1.23
C LEU A 80 -7.74 -0.18 1.83
N LEU A 81 -7.89 1.15 1.78
CA LEU A 81 -6.92 2.10 2.33
C LEU A 81 -6.79 1.95 3.86
N THR A 82 -7.88 1.67 4.57
CA THR A 82 -7.85 1.44 6.03
C THR A 82 -6.98 0.24 6.39
N VAL A 83 -7.21 -0.91 5.72
CA VAL A 83 -6.37 -2.11 5.92
C VAL A 83 -4.91 -1.79 5.59
N GLN A 84 -4.67 -0.97 4.56
CA GLN A 84 -3.33 -0.54 4.20
C GLN A 84 -2.64 0.31 5.26
N ILE A 85 -3.35 1.26 5.85
CA ILE A 85 -2.81 2.08 6.95
C ILE A 85 -2.40 1.17 8.11
N ILE A 86 -3.28 0.25 8.52
CA ILE A 86 -3.03 -0.65 9.64
C ILE A 86 -1.78 -1.50 9.38
N TYR A 87 -1.70 -2.19 8.23
CA TYR A 87 -0.53 -3.04 7.96
C TYR A 87 0.77 -2.22 7.85
N LYS A 88 0.72 -1.05 7.19
CA LYS A 88 1.90 -0.22 6.94
C LYS A 88 2.47 0.31 8.26
N LEU A 89 1.61 0.76 9.17
CA LEU A 89 2.02 1.20 10.50
C LEU A 89 2.51 0.03 11.36
N LEU A 90 1.83 -1.12 11.34
CA LEU A 90 2.32 -2.33 12.03
C LEU A 90 3.70 -2.76 11.53
N SER A 91 3.99 -2.61 10.23
CA SER A 91 5.32 -2.93 9.68
C SER A 91 6.44 -2.06 10.27
N CYS A 92 6.14 -0.83 10.69
CA CYS A 92 7.10 0.05 11.36
C CYS A 92 7.51 -0.52 12.73
N VAL A 93 6.57 -1.12 13.45
CA VAL A 93 6.82 -1.71 14.77
C VAL A 93 7.51 -3.07 14.64
N VAL A 94 6.97 -3.95 13.78
CA VAL A 94 7.38 -5.36 13.70
C VAL A 94 8.68 -5.54 12.92
N VAL A 95 8.84 -4.82 11.80
CA VAL A 95 10.04 -4.95 10.93
C VAL A 95 11.06 -3.87 11.23
N GLY A 96 10.61 -2.67 11.61
CA GLY A 96 11.46 -1.51 11.90
C GLY A 96 12.25 -1.57 13.21
N GLY A 97 12.10 -2.63 14.02
CA GLY A 97 12.84 -2.80 15.28
C GLY A 97 12.31 -1.98 16.46
N GLY A 98 11.18 -1.28 16.32
CA GLY A 98 10.46 -0.61 17.41
C GLY A 98 11.16 0.58 18.10
N VAL A 99 12.47 0.79 17.91
CA VAL A 99 13.29 1.84 18.58
C VAL A 99 14.42 2.31 17.62
N PRO A 100 14.79 3.61 17.60
CA PRO A 100 15.53 4.26 16.49
C PRO A 100 16.97 3.80 16.21
N ASP A 101 17.64 3.10 17.13
CA ASP A 101 19.10 3.13 17.12
C ASP A 101 19.82 1.98 16.42
N LYS A 102 19.14 0.89 16.00
CA LYS A 102 19.82 -0.25 15.35
C LYS A 102 19.04 -0.97 14.26
N LEU A 103 18.38 -0.23 13.36
CA LEU A 103 18.05 -0.76 12.05
C LEU A 103 18.51 0.22 10.96
N PRO A 104 19.34 -0.19 9.98
CA PRO A 104 19.45 0.61 8.77
C PRO A 104 18.05 0.67 8.16
N PHE A 105 17.45 1.85 8.17
CA PHE A 105 16.14 2.19 7.58
C PHE A 105 15.72 1.21 6.49
N ASN A 106 14.80 0.28 6.77
CA ASN A 106 14.28 -0.57 5.71
C ASN A 106 13.50 0.35 4.74
N PRO A 107 13.94 0.49 3.48
CA PRO A 107 13.37 1.48 2.56
C PRO A 107 11.89 1.21 2.27
N VAL A 108 11.44 -0.05 2.42
CA VAL A 108 10.04 -0.44 2.22
C VAL A 108 9.19 0.02 3.40
N VAL A 109 9.70 -0.11 4.63
CA VAL A 109 9.00 0.36 5.83
C VAL A 109 8.85 1.88 5.81
N ALA A 110 9.90 2.60 5.41
CA ALA A 110 9.85 4.05 5.26
C ALA A 110 8.85 4.49 4.18
N SER A 111 8.86 3.84 3.01
CA SER A 111 7.87 4.09 1.96
C SER A 111 6.45 3.79 2.43
N ASN A 112 6.25 2.67 3.13
CA ASN A 112 4.96 2.30 3.72
C ASN A 112 4.44 3.35 4.71
N ALA A 113 5.30 3.89 5.58
CA ALA A 113 4.91 4.93 6.53
C ALA A 113 4.44 6.21 5.80
N ALA A 114 5.19 6.67 4.80
CA ALA A 114 4.81 7.84 4.01
C ALA A 114 3.47 7.64 3.29
N ILE A 115 3.25 6.46 2.70
CA ILE A 115 2.00 6.15 2.01
C ILE A 115 0.84 6.00 3.01
N ALA A 116 1.07 5.49 4.22
CA ALA A 116 0.05 5.41 5.26
C ALA A 116 -0.46 6.80 5.65
N VAL A 117 0.43 7.80 5.75
CA VAL A 117 0.04 9.19 5.98
C VAL A 117 -0.85 9.70 4.84
N LEU A 118 -0.45 9.49 3.59
CA LEU A 118 -1.26 9.88 2.43
C LEU A 118 -2.67 9.24 2.46
N HIS A 119 -2.75 7.95 2.75
CA HIS A 119 -4.02 7.24 2.85
C HIS A 119 -4.89 7.76 3.98
N LEU A 120 -4.29 8.04 5.15
CA LEU A 120 -5.01 8.60 6.30
C LEU A 120 -5.62 9.96 5.95
N VAL A 121 -4.83 10.86 5.34
CA VAL A 121 -5.33 12.16 4.88
C VAL A 121 -6.47 11.98 3.88
N SER A 122 -6.33 11.03 2.95
CA SER A 122 -7.38 10.76 1.95
C SER A 122 -8.70 10.29 2.59
N LEU A 123 -8.64 9.45 3.64
CA LEU A 123 -9.83 9.01 4.37
C LEU A 123 -10.49 10.15 5.14
N ILE A 124 -9.70 10.99 5.81
CA ILE A 124 -10.22 12.15 6.55
C ILE A 124 -10.96 13.09 5.59
N VAL A 125 -10.33 13.43 4.47
CA VAL A 125 -10.92 14.34 3.47
C VAL A 125 -12.17 13.76 2.80
N CYS A 126 -12.27 12.43 2.66
CA CYS A 126 -13.40 11.83 1.96
C CYS A 126 -14.59 11.44 2.85
N PHE A 127 -14.38 11.14 4.14
CA PHE A 127 -15.42 10.55 5.00
C PHE A 127 -15.71 11.33 6.29
N VAL A 128 -14.86 12.29 6.68
CA VAL A 128 -14.99 13.00 7.98
C VAL A 128 -15.32 14.48 7.78
N GLN A 129 -14.93 15.06 6.65
CA GLN A 129 -15.26 16.43 6.24
C GLN A 129 -16.63 16.49 5.56
#